data_AF-A0A1X9SVS4-F1
#
_entry.id   AF-A0A1X9SVS4-F1
#
_cell.length_a   1.000
_cell.length_b   1.000
_cell.length_c   1.000
_cell.angle_alpha   90.00
_cell.angle_beta   90.00
_cell.angle_gamma   90.00
#
_symmetry.space_group_name_H-M   'P 1'
#
loop_
_entity.id
_entity.type
_entity.pdbx_description
1 polymer ?
#
loop_
_entity_poly.entity_id
_entity_poly.type
_entity_poly.pdbx_seq_one_letter_code
_entity_poly.pdbx_strand_id
1 'polypeptide(L)'
;MQDDKELIKEMKAFFKVNSLEDIAERLGYSRNSANNWRNNGLNSRVISKFEKAKADKKKDDEAFDELFFGGGIGGILVRYDREDNTQHNYTLSPELVDFILLYINYGNKALLDKFTQDLKQIQNLIK
;
A
#
# COMPACT_ATOMS: atom_id res chain seq x y z
N MET A 1 17.60 2.45 22.74
CA MET A 1 16.49 1.49 22.55
C MET A 1 15.29 2.29 22.09
N GLN A 2 14.72 1.95 20.93
CA GLN A 2 13.47 2.55 20.47
C GLN A 2 12.33 2.03 21.37
N ASP A 3 11.45 2.91 21.85
CA ASP A 3 10.30 2.52 22.69
C ASP A 3 9.30 1.73 21.83
N ASP A 4 8.90 0.54 22.29
CA ASP A 4 7.91 -0.31 21.63
C ASP A 4 6.62 0.45 21.32
N LYS A 5 6.25 1.45 22.13
CA LYS A 5 5.08 2.30 21.87
C LYS A 5 5.22 3.12 20.60
N GLU A 6 6.39 3.70 20.36
CA GLU A 6 6.66 4.49 19.16
C GLU A 6 6.72 3.59 17.93
N LEU A 7 7.34 2.42 18.05
CA LEU A 7 7.38 1.44 16.96
C LEU A 7 5.97 0.92 16.62
N ILE A 8 5.10 0.70 17.61
CA ILE A 8 3.69 0.33 17.36
C ILE A 8 2.94 1.45 16.63
N LYS A 9 3.16 2.72 16.98
CA LYS A 9 2.55 3.85 16.25
C LYS A 9 3.02 3.88 14.79
N GLU A 10 4.32 3.70 14.56
CA GLU A 10 4.89 3.61 13.21
C GLU A 10 4.27 2.45 12.42
N MET A 11 4.17 1.26 13.01
CA MET A 11 3.53 0.10 12.38
C MET A 11 2.06 0.38 12.02
N LYS A 12 1.30 1.02 12.93
CA LYS A 12 -0.08 1.41 12.66
C LYS A 12 -0.19 2.35 11.47
N ALA A 13 0.67 3.37 11.42
CA ALA A 13 0.72 4.32 10.31
C ALA A 13 1.12 3.62 9.00
N PHE A 14 2.16 2.78 9.02
CA PHE A 14 2.67 2.06 7.86
C PHE A 14 1.62 1.14 7.24
N PHE A 15 0.93 0.35 8.06
CA PHE A 15 -0.11 -0.57 7.61
C PHE A 15 -1.49 0.08 7.46
N LYS A 16 -1.64 1.36 7.81
CA LYS A 16 -2.91 2.10 7.86
C LYS A 16 -3.98 1.38 8.68
N VAL A 17 -3.62 0.93 9.89
CA VAL A 17 -4.50 0.18 10.80
C VAL A 17 -4.62 0.86 12.16
N ASN A 18 -5.71 0.58 12.88
CA ASN A 18 -5.99 1.22 14.17
C ASN A 18 -5.66 0.32 15.37
N SER A 19 -5.56 -1.00 15.17
CA SER A 19 -5.36 -1.98 16.25
C SER A 19 -4.04 -2.75 16.15
N LEU A 20 -3.61 -3.33 17.27
CA LEU A 20 -2.39 -4.14 17.36
C LEU A 20 -2.61 -5.54 16.77
N GLU A 21 -3.85 -6.02 16.83
CA GLU A 21 -4.34 -7.25 16.21
C GLU A 21 -4.22 -7.19 14.69
N ASP A 22 -4.58 -6.06 14.09
CA ASP A 22 -4.47 -5.89 12.64
C ASP A 22 -2.99 -5.79 12.22
N ILE A 23 -2.12 -5.20 13.04
CA ILE A 23 -0.66 -5.28 12.82
C ILE A 23 -0.20 -6.75 12.84
N ALA A 24 -0.69 -7.55 13.79
CA ALA A 24 -0.34 -8.96 13.88
C ALA A 24 -0.71 -9.72 12.61
N GLU A 25 -1.93 -9.54 12.11
CA GLU A 25 -2.37 -10.14 10.85
C GLU A 25 -1.53 -9.69 9.66
N ARG A 26 -1.22 -8.40 9.55
CA ARG A 26 -0.38 -7.85 8.47
C ARG A 26 1.03 -8.40 8.45
N LEU A 27 1.57 -8.75 9.62
CA LEU A 27 2.88 -9.39 9.77
C LEU A 27 2.81 -10.94 9.69
N GLY A 28 1.63 -11.50 9.40
CA GLY A 28 1.40 -12.94 9.24
C GLY A 28 1.36 -13.71 10.56
N TYR A 29 0.96 -13.06 11.65
CA TYR A 29 0.69 -13.66 12.95
C TYR A 29 -0.83 -13.75 13.20
N SER A 30 -1.22 -14.56 14.18
CA SER A 30 -2.60 -14.55 14.67
C SER A 30 -2.87 -13.29 15.50
N ARG A 31 -4.14 -12.82 15.51
CA ARG A 31 -4.57 -11.69 16.34
C ARG A 31 -4.20 -11.85 17.82
N ASN A 32 -4.23 -13.08 18.34
CA ASN A 32 -3.84 -13.39 19.72
C ASN A 32 -2.39 -13.02 20.05
N SER A 33 -1.52 -12.92 19.06
CA SER A 33 -0.14 -12.48 19.25
C SER A 33 -0.06 -11.05 19.80
N ALA A 34 -1.05 -10.20 19.49
CA ALA A 34 -1.15 -8.85 20.03
C ALA A 34 -1.25 -8.83 21.56
N ASN A 35 -1.93 -9.82 22.18
CA ASN A 35 -2.04 -9.90 23.64
C ASN A 35 -0.68 -10.14 24.29
N ASN A 36 0.16 -10.97 23.67
CA ASN A 36 1.52 -11.19 24.17
C ASN A 36 2.37 -9.92 24.09
N TRP A 37 2.20 -9.12 23.04
CA TRP A 37 2.95 -7.87 22.86
C TRP A 37 2.54 -6.77 23.83
N ARG A 38 1.27 -6.70 24.22
CA ARG A 38 0.81 -5.75 25.26
C ARG A 38 1.50 -5.97 26.60
N ASN A 39 1.72 -7.23 26.95
CA ASN A 39 2.23 -7.61 28.26
C ASN A 39 3.76 -7.71 28.29
N ASN A 40 4.38 -8.16 27.19
CA ASN A 40 5.79 -8.51 27.16
C ASN A 40 6.62 -7.65 26.18
N GLY A 41 6.00 -6.71 25.49
CA GLY A 41 6.65 -5.92 24.44
C GLY A 41 6.79 -6.65 23.11
N LEU A 42 7.33 -5.95 22.12
CA LEU A 42 7.59 -6.49 20.79
C LEU A 42 8.85 -7.35 20.82
N ASN A 43 8.74 -8.60 20.36
CA ASN A 43 9.92 -9.44 20.23
C ASN A 43 10.72 -9.06 18.97
N SER A 44 12.01 -9.43 18.96
CA SER A 44 12.92 -9.13 17.85
C SER A 44 12.49 -9.68 16.49
N ARG A 45 11.73 -10.78 16.45
CA ARG A 45 11.19 -11.33 15.18
C ARG A 45 10.11 -10.43 14.60
N VAL A 46 9.27 -9.82 15.44
CA VAL A 46 8.23 -8.89 14.99
C VAL A 46 8.86 -7.63 14.40
N ILE A 47 9.88 -7.09 15.07
CA ILE A 47 10.64 -5.94 14.58
C ILE A 47 11.29 -6.27 13.23
N SER A 48 11.98 -7.42 13.13
CA SER A 48 12.62 -7.86 11.88
C SER A 48 11.62 -8.04 10.73
N LYS A 49 10.43 -8.61 10.99
CA LYS A 49 9.40 -8.72 9.96
C LYS A 49 8.89 -7.36 9.50
N PHE A 50 8.76 -6.40 10.40
CA PHE A 50 8.32 -5.06 10.05
C PHE A 50 9.36 -4.31 9.23
N GLU A 51 10.65 -4.38 9.61
CA GLU A 51 11.74 -3.82 8.80
C GLU A 51 11.78 -4.44 7.40
N LYS A 52 11.56 -5.75 7.30
CA LYS A 52 11.45 -6.42 6.01
C LYS A 52 10.26 -5.90 5.20
N ALA A 53 9.09 -5.74 5.81
CA ALA A 53 7.91 -5.18 5.14
C ALA A 53 8.15 -3.75 4.62
N LYS A 54 8.89 -2.92 5.37
CA LYS A 54 9.31 -1.59 4.92
C LYS A 54 10.24 -1.67 3.71
N ALA A 55 11.23 -2.56 3.74
CA ALA A 55 12.17 -2.75 2.65
C ALA A 55 11.49 -3.30 1.38
N ASP A 56 10.57 -4.25 1.54
CA ASP A 56 9.80 -4.83 0.44
C ASP A 56 8.89 -3.75 -0.19
N LYS A 57 8.19 -2.94 0.63
CA LYS A 57 7.40 -1.82 0.12
C LYS A 57 8.24 -0.79 -0.63
N LYS A 58 9.45 -0.46 -0.15
CA LYS A 58 10.36 0.46 -0.84
C LYS A 58 10.79 -0.07 -2.22
N LYS A 59 11.02 -1.38 -2.33
CA LYS A 59 11.33 -2.02 -3.61
C LYS A 59 10.13 -2.03 -4.55
N ASP A 60 8.93 -2.26 -4.03
CA ASP A 60 7.71 -2.19 -4.82
C ASP A 60 7.47 -0.76 -5.32
N ASP A 61 7.70 0.26 -4.48
CA ASP A 61 7.61 1.68 -4.85
C ASP A 61 8.68 2.05 -5.89
N GLU A 62 9.93 1.60 -5.74
CA GLU A 62 11.01 1.82 -6.73
C GLU A 62 10.74 1.11 -8.06
N ALA A 63 10.26 -0.14 -8.03
CA ALA A 63 9.90 -0.89 -9.23
C ALA A 63 8.68 -0.26 -9.94
N PHE A 64 7.72 0.25 -9.17
CA PHE A 64 6.61 1.02 -9.70
C PHE A 64 7.10 2.33 -10.33
N ASP A 65 7.99 3.07 -9.67
CA ASP A 65 8.54 4.31 -10.21
C ASP A 65 9.36 4.08 -11.49
N GLU A 66 10.13 3.00 -11.55
CA GLU A 66 10.86 2.60 -12.76
C GLU A 66 9.90 2.20 -13.90
N LEU A 67 8.83 1.46 -13.59
CA LEU A 67 7.81 1.05 -14.56
C LEU A 67 6.94 2.22 -15.08
N PHE A 68 6.68 3.23 -14.26
CA PHE A 68 5.77 4.33 -14.60
C PHE A 68 6.49 5.64 -14.98
N PHE A 69 7.69 5.90 -14.47
CA PHE A 69 8.43 7.16 -14.68
C PHE A 69 9.83 6.97 -15.31
N GLY A 70 10.31 5.73 -15.47
CA GLY A 70 11.63 5.41 -16.04
C GLY A 70 11.81 5.70 -17.53
N GLY A 71 10.74 6.08 -18.26
CA GLY A 71 10.84 6.46 -19.66
C GLY A 71 9.62 7.24 -20.16
N GLY A 72 9.79 8.56 -20.33
CA GLY A 72 8.99 9.45 -21.17
C GLY A 72 7.47 9.26 -21.19
N ILE A 73 6.75 10.03 -20.35
CA ILE A 73 5.34 10.44 -20.54
C ILE A 73 4.39 9.32 -21.02
N GLY A 74 4.10 8.38 -20.11
CA GLY A 74 3.03 7.38 -20.28
C GLY A 74 3.44 6.07 -19.64
N GLY A 75 2.75 5.66 -18.57
CA GLY A 75 3.07 4.41 -17.87
C GLY A 75 3.04 3.24 -18.85
N ILE A 76 4.11 2.46 -18.94
CA ILE A 76 4.16 1.28 -19.79
C ILE A 76 3.87 0.07 -18.91
N LEU A 77 2.71 -0.57 -19.12
CA LEU A 77 2.40 -1.84 -18.48
C LEU A 77 3.10 -2.96 -19.27
N VAL A 78 4.07 -3.64 -18.65
CA VAL A 78 4.72 -4.82 -19.26
C VAL A 78 4.06 -6.08 -18.72
N ARG A 79 3.39 -6.83 -19.60
CA ARG A 79 2.88 -8.18 -19.28
C ARG A 79 3.83 -9.22 -19.87
N TYR A 80 4.31 -10.10 -19.01
CA TYR A 80 5.03 -11.31 -19.43
C TYR A 80 4.05 -12.47 -19.53
N ASP A 81 3.90 -13.05 -20.73
CA ASP A 81 3.17 -14.30 -20.91
C ASP A 81 4.13 -15.49 -20.79
N ARG A 82 3.88 -16.33 -19.78
CA ARG A 82 4.75 -17.46 -19.43
C ARG A 82 4.66 -18.61 -20.45
N GLU A 83 3.57 -18.67 -21.21
CA GLU A 83 3.28 -19.75 -22.15
C GLU A 83 4.01 -19.57 -23.49
N ASP A 84 4.24 -18.34 -23.93
CA ASP A 84 4.89 -18.02 -25.20
C ASP A 84 6.24 -17.29 -25.04
N ASN A 85 6.64 -16.98 -23.81
CA ASN A 85 7.86 -16.26 -23.46
C ASN A 85 7.95 -14.88 -24.16
N THR A 86 6.81 -14.24 -24.38
CA THR A 86 6.73 -12.91 -24.99
C THR A 86 6.42 -11.82 -23.96
N GLN A 87 6.90 -10.61 -24.27
CA GLN A 87 6.60 -9.38 -23.52
C GLN A 87 5.64 -8.54 -24.32
N HIS A 88 4.52 -8.19 -23.70
CA HIS A 88 3.56 -7.25 -24.24
C HIS A 88 3.67 -5.92 -23.50
N ASN A 89 3.98 -4.86 -24.24
CA ASN A 89 4.07 -3.50 -23.71
C ASN A 89 2.78 -2.76 -24.04
N TYR A 90 2.09 -2.28 -23.02
CA TYR A 90 0.90 -1.46 -23.16
C TYR A 90 1.22 -0.04 -22.74
N THR A 91 1.10 0.92 -23.65
CA THR A 91 1.12 2.33 -23.29
C THR A 91 -0.20 2.68 -22.61
N LEU A 92 -0.14 3.09 -21.35
CA LEU A 92 -1.30 3.57 -20.61
C LEU A 92 -1.52 5.05 -20.89
N SER A 93 -2.78 5.45 -21.01
CA SER A 93 -3.11 6.87 -21.03
C SER A 93 -2.85 7.49 -19.65
N PRO A 94 -2.54 8.80 -19.56
CA PRO A 94 -2.35 9.49 -18.29
C PRO A 94 -3.51 9.30 -17.30
N GLU A 95 -4.75 9.31 -17.80
CA GLU A 95 -5.96 9.14 -16.98
C GLU A 95 -6.05 7.74 -16.36
N LEU A 96 -5.63 6.71 -17.10
CA LEU A 96 -5.57 5.34 -16.58
C LEU A 96 -4.47 5.18 -15.55
N VAL A 97 -3.32 5.85 -15.73
CA VAL A 97 -2.25 5.88 -14.73
C VAL A 97 -2.75 6.54 -13.44
N ASP A 98 -3.40 7.69 -13.54
CA ASP A 98 -3.98 8.39 -12.39
C ASP A 98 -5.00 7.53 -11.66
N PHE A 99 -5.87 6.82 -12.39
CA PHE A 99 -6.84 5.91 -11.80
C PHE A 99 -6.18 4.73 -11.06
N ILE A 100 -5.15 4.11 -11.64
CA ILE A 100 -4.40 3.01 -11.01
C ILE A 100 -3.72 3.52 -9.72
N LEU A 101 -3.08 4.69 -9.77
CA LEU A 101 -2.45 5.32 -8.61
C LEU A 101 -3.46 5.62 -7.50
N LEU A 102 -4.62 6.16 -7.85
CA LEU A 102 -5.72 6.38 -6.92
C LEU A 102 -6.20 5.05 -6.31
N TYR A 103 -6.35 4.00 -7.11
CA TYR A 103 -6.73 2.68 -6.62
C TYR A 103 -5.70 2.09 -5.64
N ILE A 104 -4.40 2.18 -5.95
CA ILE A 104 -3.33 1.70 -5.07
C ILE A 104 -3.33 2.45 -3.73
N ASN A 105 -3.48 3.78 -3.78
CA ASN A 105 -3.37 4.62 -2.59
C ASN A 105 -4.54 4.48 -1.61
N TYR A 106 -5.75 4.28 -2.14
CA TYR A 106 -6.99 4.34 -1.36
C TYR A 106 -7.73 2.99 -1.28
N GLY A 107 -7.55 2.09 -2.26
CA GLY A 107 -8.34 0.87 -2.41
C GLY A 107 -9.79 1.16 -2.82
N ASN A 108 -10.53 0.12 -3.26
CA ASN A 108 -11.87 0.25 -3.85
C ASN A 108 -12.86 1.08 -3.01
N LYS A 109 -12.90 0.88 -1.69
CA LYS A 109 -13.90 1.53 -0.82
C LYS A 109 -13.64 3.02 -0.63
N ALA A 110 -12.40 3.41 -0.33
CA ALA A 110 -12.08 4.82 -0.12
C ALA A 110 -12.06 5.62 -1.43
N LEU A 111 -11.77 4.95 -2.56
CA LEU A 111 -11.93 5.52 -3.90
C LEU A 111 -13.40 5.90 -4.18
N LEU A 112 -14.32 4.98 -3.87
CA LEU A 112 -15.77 5.19 -4.03
C LEU A 112 -16.27 6.34 -3.14
N ASP A 113 -15.80 6.39 -1.90
CA ASP A 113 -16.16 7.45 -0.95
C ASP A 113 -15.65 8.82 -1.42
N LYS A 114 -14.41 8.89 -1.93
CA LYS A 114 -13.84 10.12 -2.50
C LYS A 114 -14.64 10.61 -3.72
N PHE A 115 -14.89 9.74 -4.70
CA PHE A 115 -15.70 10.12 -5.86
C PHE A 115 -17.11 10.56 -5.48
N THR A 116 -17.71 9.92 -4.48
CA THR A 116 -19.02 10.32 -3.97
C THR A 116 -18.99 11.72 -3.35
N GLN A 117 -17.93 12.09 -2.65
CA GLN A 117 -17.76 13.45 -2.11
C GLN A 117 -17.55 14.48 -3.22
N ASP A 118 -16.67 14.19 -4.18
CA ASP A 118 -16.36 15.09 -5.29
C ASP A 118 -17.63 15.37 -6.12
N LEU A 119 -18.44 14.35 -6.40
CA LEU A 119 -19.74 14.49 -7.09
C LEU A 119 -20.71 15.39 -6.31
N LYS A 120 -20.77 15.27 -4.98
CA LYS A 120 -21.61 16.14 -4.15
C LYS A 120 -21.15 17.59 -4.19
N GLN A 121 -19.84 17.84 -4.23
CA GLN A 121 -19.30 19.20 -4.34
C GLN A 121 -19.65 19.82 -5.69
N ILE A 122 -19.51 19.07 -6.79
CA ILE A 122 -19.87 19.53 -8.13
C ILE A 122 -21.36 19.85 -8.22
N GLN A 123 -22.23 18.98 -7.67
CA GLN A 123 -23.67 19.22 -7.62
C GLN A 123 -24.04 20.50 -6.85
N ASN A 124 -23.24 20.90 -5.87
CA ASN A 124 -23.45 22.14 -5.11
C ASN A 124 -22.96 23.38 -5.85
N LEU A 125 -22.07 23.24 -6.85
CA LEU A 125 -21.55 24.35 -7.65
C LEU A 125 -22.43 24.69 -8.86
N ILE A 126 -23.29 23.76 -9.29
CA ILE A 126 -24.16 23.90 -10.47
C ILE A 126 -25.61 24.25 -10.06
N LYS A 127 -25.87 24.39 -8.75
CA LYS A 127 -27.13 24.89 -8.18
C LYS A 127 -27.00 26.35 -7.79
#